data_AF-A0AA85K1G0-F1
#
_entry.id   AF-A0AA85K1G0-F1
#
_cell.length_a   1.000
_cell.length_b   1.000
_cell.length_c   1.000
_cell.angle_alpha   90.00
_cell.angle_beta   90.00
_cell.angle_gamma   90.00
#
_symmetry.space_group_name_H-M   'P 1'
#
loop_
_entity.id
_entity.type
_entity.pdbx_description
1 polymer ?
#
loop_
_entity_poly.entity_id
_entity_poly.type
_entity_poly.pdbx_seq_one_letter_code
_entity_poly.pdbx_strand_id
1 'polypeptide(L)'
;MSGSRARQNFAKECEDALNKQINMELQAAYDYMAFFTYFDRDDVAFPRAAEFFRKASHEEREHAEKLAKYVNKRGGRVQYSDIKTPCKTEFSGLVDAMNTALAMEKAVNEVSHTHKHTCTCIHSYLVMHTPIFLDKLFVQL
;
A
#
# COMPACT_ATOMS: atom_id res chain seq x y z
N MET A 1 1.50 -23.26 -22.18
CA MET A 1 0.50 -23.64 -21.16
C MET A 1 -0.84 -23.03 -21.55
N SER A 2 -1.95 -23.79 -21.53
CA SER A 2 -3.26 -23.18 -21.81
C SER A 2 -3.64 -22.24 -20.66
N GLY A 3 -4.29 -21.12 -20.98
CA GLY A 3 -4.71 -20.12 -19.99
C GLY A 3 -5.67 -20.69 -18.93
N SER A 4 -5.78 -19.97 -17.80
CA SER A 4 -6.75 -20.31 -16.75
C SER A 4 -8.19 -20.30 -17.30
N ARG A 5 -8.99 -21.32 -16.97
CA ARG A 5 -10.42 -21.39 -17.34
C ARG A 5 -11.26 -20.25 -16.76
N ALA A 6 -10.81 -19.67 -15.64
CA ALA A 6 -11.47 -18.54 -14.99
C ALA A 6 -11.13 -17.18 -15.65
N ARG A 7 -10.19 -17.14 -16.60
CA ARG A 7 -9.75 -15.89 -17.23
C ARG A 7 -10.75 -15.43 -18.29
N GLN A 8 -11.55 -14.43 -17.95
CA GLN A 8 -12.48 -13.78 -18.87
C GLN A 8 -12.36 -12.25 -18.75
N ASN A 9 -12.22 -11.58 -19.90
CA ASN A 9 -12.05 -10.12 -20.01
C ASN A 9 -11.00 -9.54 -19.04
N PHE A 10 -9.87 -10.25 -18.90
CA PHE A 10 -8.76 -9.86 -18.03
C PHE A 10 -7.49 -9.74 -18.86
N ALA A 11 -7.22 -8.52 -19.33
CA ALA A 11 -6.08 -8.21 -20.18
C ALA A 11 -4.76 -8.45 -19.43
N LYS A 12 -3.67 -8.68 -20.16
CA LYS A 12 -2.37 -8.97 -19.53
C LYS A 12 -1.82 -7.71 -18.85
N GLU A 13 -2.06 -6.56 -19.44
CA GLU A 13 -1.70 -5.23 -18.96
C GLU A 13 -2.40 -4.93 -17.61
N CYS A 14 -3.67 -5.32 -17.47
CA CYS A 14 -4.39 -5.25 -16.19
C CYS A 14 -3.74 -6.12 -15.11
N GLU A 15 -3.33 -7.33 -15.46
CA GLU A 15 -2.68 -8.26 -14.53
C GLU A 15 -1.32 -7.74 -14.08
N ASP A 16 -0.53 -7.20 -14.99
CA ASP A 16 0.80 -6.66 -14.69
C ASP A 16 0.70 -5.37 -13.85
N ALA A 17 -0.29 -4.52 -14.14
CA ALA A 17 -0.65 -3.37 -13.30
C ALA A 17 -1.01 -3.78 -11.86
N LEU A 18 -1.83 -4.82 -11.70
CA LEU A 18 -2.21 -5.32 -10.38
C LEU A 18 -1.03 -5.96 -9.64
N ASN A 19 -0.16 -6.69 -10.33
CA ASN A 19 1.08 -7.23 -9.74
C ASN A 19 1.99 -6.10 -9.25
N LYS A 20 2.13 -5.04 -10.04
CA LYS A 20 2.87 -3.84 -9.62
C LYS A 20 2.23 -3.19 -8.39
N GLN A 21 0.91 -3.06 -8.36
CA GLN A 21 0.17 -2.52 -7.21
C GLN A 21 0.42 -3.35 -5.96
N ILE A 22 0.31 -4.69 -6.04
CA ILE A 22 0.58 -5.60 -4.92
C ILE A 22 1.98 -5.33 -4.34
N ASN A 23 3.01 -5.18 -5.18
CA ASN A 23 4.35 -4.91 -4.67
C ASN A 23 4.50 -3.53 -4.03
N MET A 24 3.77 -2.52 -4.52
CA MET A 24 3.78 -1.19 -3.89
C MET A 24 3.09 -1.19 -2.53
N GLU A 25 1.97 -1.90 -2.37
CA GLU A 25 1.33 -2.04 -1.05
C GLU A 25 2.24 -2.79 -0.06
N LEU A 26 2.95 -3.82 -0.52
CA LEU A 26 3.95 -4.53 0.31
C LEU A 26 5.13 -3.64 0.68
N GLN A 27 5.60 -2.80 -0.24
CA GLN A 27 6.63 -1.80 0.04
C GLN A 27 6.16 -0.80 1.09
N ALA A 28 4.95 -0.24 0.94
CA ALA A 28 4.37 0.68 1.90
C ALA A 28 4.18 0.03 3.28
N ALA A 29 3.75 -1.24 3.34
CA ALA A 29 3.68 -2.00 4.58
C ALA A 29 5.05 -2.10 5.27
N TYR A 30 6.13 -2.31 4.49
CA TYR A 30 7.48 -2.39 5.02
C TYR A 30 8.03 -1.02 5.48
N ASP A 31 7.73 0.04 4.73
CA ASP A 31 8.06 1.41 5.12
C ASP A 31 7.39 1.80 6.45
N TYR A 32 6.08 1.57 6.57
CA TYR A 32 5.36 1.82 7.82
C TYR A 32 5.83 0.93 8.98
N MET A 33 6.34 -0.27 8.68
CA MET A 33 7.02 -1.09 9.68
C MET A 33 8.25 -0.37 10.24
N ALA A 34 9.10 0.19 9.38
CA ALA A 34 10.25 0.97 9.82
C ALA A 34 9.83 2.18 10.67
N PHE A 35 8.74 2.84 10.30
CA PHE A 35 8.25 4.02 11.01
C PHE A 35 7.81 3.65 12.43
N PHE A 36 7.00 2.58 12.57
CA PHE A 36 6.59 2.17 13.92
C PHE A 36 7.81 1.77 14.75
N THR A 37 8.76 1.02 14.19
CA THR A 37 9.93 0.56 14.96
C THR A 37 10.80 1.71 15.44
N TYR A 38 10.84 2.82 14.69
CA TYR A 38 11.53 4.03 15.09
C TYR A 38 10.83 4.72 16.28
N PHE A 39 9.51 4.91 16.21
CA PHE A 39 8.76 5.58 17.29
C PHE A 39 8.60 4.73 18.56
N ASP A 40 8.80 3.42 18.46
CA ASP A 40 8.75 2.46 19.58
C ASP A 40 10.11 2.33 20.31
N ARG A 41 11.18 2.97 19.83
CA ARG A 41 12.48 2.97 20.52
C ARG A 41 12.38 3.69 21.87
N ASP A 42 13.22 3.30 22.82
CA ASP A 42 13.26 3.88 24.17
C ASP A 42 13.76 5.33 24.19
N ASP A 43 14.58 5.72 23.20
CA ASP A 43 15.13 7.07 23.05
C ASP A 43 14.19 8.04 22.29
N VAL A 44 13.19 7.53 21.59
CA VAL A 44 12.13 8.32 20.92
C VAL A 44 10.83 8.32 21.73
N ALA A 45 10.45 7.15 22.25
CA ALA A 45 9.35 6.90 23.18
C ALA A 45 8.01 7.57 22.80
N PHE A 46 7.54 7.40 21.55
CA PHE A 46 6.27 7.97 21.09
C PHE A 46 5.21 6.89 20.77
N PRO A 47 4.62 6.24 21.79
CA PRO A 47 3.86 5.00 21.64
C PRO A 47 2.60 5.15 20.79
N ARG A 48 1.94 6.32 20.82
CA ARG A 48 0.75 6.58 19.99
C ARG A 48 1.10 6.68 18.50
N ALA A 49 2.24 7.27 18.18
CA ALA A 49 2.74 7.32 16.80
C ALA A 49 3.17 5.93 16.34
N ALA A 50 3.85 5.17 17.20
CA ALA A 50 4.19 3.77 16.93
C ALA A 50 2.93 2.93 16.64
N GLU A 51 1.89 3.02 17.47
CA GLU A 51 0.63 2.31 17.23
C GLU A 51 -0.05 2.72 15.92
N PHE A 52 -0.04 4.02 15.59
CA PHE A 52 -0.58 4.53 14.33
C PHE A 52 0.12 3.92 13.12
N PHE A 53 1.45 3.98 13.05
CA PHE A 53 2.21 3.43 11.93
C PHE A 53 2.17 1.90 11.88
N ARG A 54 2.06 1.24 13.04
CA ARG A 54 1.83 -0.22 13.09
C ARG A 54 0.50 -0.61 12.45
N LYS A 55 -0.57 0.13 12.75
CA LYS A 55 -1.88 -0.08 12.11
C LYS A 55 -1.81 0.19 10.61
N ALA A 56 -1.15 1.26 10.19
CA ALA A 56 -0.95 1.57 8.77
C ALA A 56 -0.21 0.44 8.03
N SER A 57 0.90 -0.07 8.60
CA SER A 57 1.63 -1.21 8.06
C SER A 57 0.76 -2.46 7.87
N HIS A 58 -0.09 -2.76 8.85
CA HIS A 58 -1.01 -3.89 8.75
C HIS A 58 -2.09 -3.69 7.67
N GLU A 59 -2.65 -2.49 7.58
CA GLU A 59 -3.67 -2.15 6.57
C GLU A 59 -3.11 -2.29 5.15
N GLU A 60 -1.89 -1.82 4.90
CA GLU A 60 -1.27 -1.96 3.57
C GLU A 60 -0.98 -3.42 3.20
N ARG A 61 -0.59 -4.24 4.18
CA ARG A 61 -0.47 -5.68 3.95
C ARG A 61 -1.81 -6.32 3.60
N GLU A 62 -2.90 -5.91 4.26
CA GLU A 62 -4.24 -6.37 3.89
C GLU A 62 -4.64 -5.92 2.48
N HIS A 63 -4.29 -4.71 2.06
CA HIS A 63 -4.51 -4.24 0.69
C HIS A 63 -3.80 -5.13 -0.33
N ALA A 64 -2.52 -5.43 -0.10
CA ALA A 64 -1.74 -6.35 -0.95
C ALA A 64 -2.41 -7.73 -1.07
N GLU A 65 -2.85 -8.30 0.05
CA GLU A 65 -3.54 -9.59 0.08
C GLU A 65 -4.87 -9.58 -0.68
N LYS A 66 -5.68 -8.52 -0.51
CA LYS A 66 -6.96 -8.39 -1.20
C LYS A 66 -6.75 -8.29 -2.72
N LEU A 67 -5.71 -7.57 -3.17
CA LEU A 67 -5.33 -7.49 -4.58
C LEU A 67 -4.83 -8.84 -5.13
N ALA A 68 -3.97 -9.55 -4.38
CA ALA A 68 -3.49 -10.88 -4.76
C ALA A 68 -4.65 -11.89 -4.91
N LYS A 69 -5.60 -11.88 -3.97
CA LYS A 69 -6.84 -12.69 -4.04
C LYS A 69 -7.65 -12.32 -5.28
N TYR A 70 -7.74 -11.03 -5.62
CA TYR A 70 -8.44 -10.56 -6.81
C TYR A 70 -7.79 -11.04 -8.12
N VAL A 71 -6.46 -10.96 -8.24
CA VAL A 71 -5.71 -11.49 -9.39
C VAL A 71 -6.00 -12.97 -9.60
N ASN A 72 -5.95 -13.76 -8.53
CA ASN A 72 -6.30 -15.19 -8.57
C ASN A 72 -7.75 -15.43 -9.00
N LYS A 73 -8.70 -14.65 -8.46
CA LYS A 73 -10.12 -14.71 -8.83
C LYS A 73 -10.36 -14.45 -10.32
N ARG A 74 -9.58 -13.54 -10.94
CA ARG A 74 -9.65 -13.23 -12.38
C ARG A 74 -8.87 -14.20 -13.27
N GLY A 75 -8.27 -15.25 -12.68
CA GLY A 75 -7.49 -16.24 -13.42
C GLY A 75 -6.09 -15.78 -13.83
N GLY A 76 -5.58 -14.70 -13.21
CA GLY A 76 -4.19 -14.25 -13.34
C GLY A 76 -3.22 -15.07 -12.50
N ARG A 77 -1.96 -14.64 -12.49
CA ARG A 77 -0.90 -15.15 -11.64
C ARG A 77 -0.25 -13.97 -10.91
N VAL A 78 -0.21 -14.10 -9.59
CA VAL A 78 0.49 -13.15 -8.74
C VAL A 78 1.99 -13.32 -8.98
N GLN A 79 2.68 -12.21 -9.25
CA GLN A 79 4.13 -12.17 -9.38
C GLN A 79 4.67 -11.16 -8.38
N TYR A 80 5.44 -11.64 -7.42
CA TYR A 80 6.14 -10.80 -6.47
C TYR A 80 7.47 -10.34 -7.06
N SER A 81 7.89 -9.15 -6.65
CA SER A 81 9.20 -8.59 -6.95
C SER A 81 9.89 -8.19 -5.65
N ASP A 82 11.15 -7.75 -5.76
CA ASP A 82 11.91 -7.35 -4.60
C ASP A 82 11.22 -6.19 -3.86
N ILE A 83 11.21 -6.30 -2.53
CA ILE A 83 10.87 -5.22 -1.62
C ILE A 83 12.19 -4.55 -1.24
N LYS A 84 12.32 -3.27 -1.54
CA LYS A 84 13.52 -2.48 -1.25
C LYS A 84 13.57 -2.14 0.23
N THR A 85 14.77 -1.80 0.70
CA THR A 85 14.94 -1.22 2.03
C THR A 85 14.03 -0.02 2.22
N PRO A 86 13.50 0.21 3.44
CA PRO A 86 12.60 1.31 3.70
C PRO A 86 13.19 2.64 3.25
N CYS A 87 12.36 3.53 2.70
CA CYS A 87 12.77 4.83 2.19
C CYS A 87 13.42 5.71 3.27
N LYS A 88 13.04 5.51 4.53
CA LYS A 88 13.52 6.27 5.68
C LYS A 88 13.38 5.46 6.96
N THR A 89 14.40 5.51 7.80
CA THR A 89 14.46 4.78 9.08
C THR A 89 14.72 5.69 10.28
N GLU A 90 15.05 6.96 10.05
CA GLU A 90 15.35 7.97 11.06
C GLU A 90 14.56 9.24 10.76
N PHE A 91 14.00 9.89 11.78
CA PHE A 91 13.15 11.06 11.63
C PHE A 91 13.61 12.19 12.54
N SER A 92 13.39 13.43 12.11
CA SER A 92 13.60 14.60 12.99
C SER A 92 12.46 14.82 13.99
N GLY A 93 11.33 14.14 13.78
CA GLY A 93 10.15 14.15 14.65
C GLY A 93 8.90 13.65 13.92
N LEU A 94 7.74 13.69 14.59
CA LEU A 94 6.48 13.19 14.03
C LEU A 94 6.04 13.92 12.76
N VAL A 95 6.24 15.24 12.67
CA VAL A 95 5.87 16.02 11.47
C VAL A 95 6.62 15.53 10.23
N ASP A 96 7.90 15.21 10.38
CA ASP A 96 8.74 14.68 9.31
C ASP A 96 8.26 13.29 8.86
N ALA A 97 7.93 12.42 9.82
CA ALA A 97 7.33 11.11 9.52
C ALA A 97 5.98 11.23 8.80
N MET A 98 5.11 12.13 9.24
CA MET A 98 3.79 12.35 8.61
C MET A 98 3.91 12.94 7.20
N ASN A 99 4.87 13.85 6.97
CA ASN A 99 5.15 14.36 5.62
C ASN A 99 5.69 13.25 4.70
N THR A 100 6.54 12.37 5.24
CA THR A 100 7.05 11.21 4.51
C THR A 100 5.92 10.24 4.16
N ALA A 101 5.05 9.91 5.12
CA ALA A 101 3.86 9.09 4.92
C ALA A 101 2.92 9.70 3.86
N LEU A 102 2.64 11.00 3.94
CA LEU A 102 1.81 11.70 2.95
C LEU A 102 2.40 11.62 1.53
N ALA A 103 3.73 11.72 1.39
CA ALA A 103 4.38 11.57 0.10
C ALA A 103 4.25 10.14 -0.46
N MET A 104 4.36 9.13 0.41
CA MET A 104 4.13 7.73 0.04
C MET A 104 2.70 7.49 -0.43
N GLU A 105 1.70 7.97 0.32
CA GLU A 105 0.28 7.83 -0.04
C GLU A 105 -0.04 8.48 -1.40
N LYS A 106 0.54 9.66 -1.67
CA LYS A 106 0.40 10.31 -2.97
C LYS A 106 0.98 9.46 -4.10
N ALA A 107 2.16 8.90 -3.91
CA ALA A 107 2.79 8.04 -4.91
C ALA A 107 1.97 6.76 -5.19
N VAL A 108 1.47 6.10 -4.13
CA VAL A 108 0.59 4.92 -4.26
C VAL A 108 -0.70 5.30 -5.01
N ASN A 109 -1.29 6.45 -4.67
CA ASN A 109 -2.52 6.92 -5.29
C ASN A 109 -2.33 7.26 -6.78
N GLU A 110 -1.28 8.00 -7.16
CA GLU A 110 -0.99 8.34 -8.56
C GLU A 110 -0.88 7.11 -9.46
N VAL A 111 -0.23 6.06 -8.96
CA VAL A 111 -0.08 4.81 -9.69
C VAL A 111 -1.42 4.08 -9.78
N SER A 112 -2.20 4.05 -8.70
CA SER A 112 -3.56 3.49 -8.71
C SER A 112 -4.48 4.20 -9.70
N HIS A 113 -4.41 5.53 -9.79
CA HIS A 113 -5.13 6.33 -10.78
C HIS A 113 -4.72 5.98 -12.21
N THR A 114 -3.42 5.85 -12.47
CA THR A 114 -2.90 5.43 -13.78
C THR A 114 -3.45 4.04 -14.16
N HIS A 115 -3.46 3.12 -13.19
CA HIS A 115 -4.00 1.78 -13.41
C HIS A 115 -5.51 1.75 -13.68
N LYS A 116 -6.33 2.71 -13.19
CA LYS A 116 -7.75 2.81 -13.56
C LYS A 116 -7.94 3.00 -15.06
N HIS A 117 -7.09 3.81 -15.68
CA HIS A 117 -7.18 4.10 -17.11
C HIS A 117 -6.80 2.87 -17.95
N THR A 118 -5.86 2.05 -17.46
CA THR A 118 -5.49 0.77 -18.08
C THR A 118 -6.48 -0.35 -17.79
N CYS A 119 -7.15 -0.30 -16.63
CA CYS A 119 -8.07 -1.32 -16.16
C CYS A 119 -9.28 -0.69 -15.47
N THR A 120 -10.39 -0.53 -16.20
CA THR A 120 -11.67 -0.02 -15.67
C THR A 120 -12.22 -0.85 -14.50
N CYS A 121 -11.69 -2.06 -14.28
CA CYS A 121 -12.02 -2.94 -13.16
C CYS A 121 -11.46 -2.48 -11.80
N ILE A 122 -10.54 -1.51 -11.74
CA ILE A 122 -9.92 -1.06 -10.47
C ILE A 122 -10.81 -0.06 -9.71
N HIS A 123 -11.94 0.35 -10.28
CA HIS A 123 -12.84 1.38 -9.73
C HIS A 123 -13.26 1.14 -8.26
N SER A 124 -13.36 -0.11 -7.80
CA SER A 124 -13.80 -0.44 -6.44
C SER A 124 -12.74 -0.29 -5.34
N TYR A 125 -11.45 -0.06 -5.65
CA TYR A 125 -10.40 0.07 -4.62
C TYR A 125 -10.10 1.52 -4.18
N LEU A 126 -10.43 2.52 -5.01
CA LEU A 126 -9.96 3.90 -4.81
C LEU A 126 -10.69 4.70 -3.77
N VAL A 127 -11.74 4.15 -3.18
CA VAL A 127 -12.45 4.79 -2.07
C VAL A 127 -11.73 4.55 -0.73
N MET A 128 -10.69 3.70 -0.68
CA MET A 128 -9.99 3.43 0.59
C MET A 128 -8.78 4.34 0.83
N HIS A 129 -7.85 4.54 -0.11
CA HIS A 129 -6.59 5.25 0.21
C HIS A 129 -6.71 6.75 0.51
N THR A 130 -7.50 7.51 -0.27
CA THR A 130 -7.53 8.99 -0.13
C THR A 130 -8.42 9.51 1.00
N PRO A 131 -9.57 8.91 1.35
CA PRO A 131 -10.31 9.30 2.55
C PRO A 131 -9.62 8.87 3.83
N ILE A 132 -8.89 7.74 3.85
CA ILE A 132 -8.33 7.18 5.09
C ILE A 132 -7.22 8.05 5.71
N PHE A 133 -6.30 8.61 4.93
CA PHE A 133 -5.23 9.47 5.50
C PHE A 133 -5.78 10.79 6.03
N LEU A 134 -6.74 11.42 5.33
CA LEU A 134 -7.31 12.70 5.73
C LEU A 134 -8.39 12.56 6.83
N ASP A 135 -9.23 11.53 6.79
CA ASP A 135 -10.22 11.26 7.84
C ASP A 135 -9.54 10.80 9.15
N LYS A 136 -8.44 10.03 9.08
CA LYS A 136 -7.69 9.62 10.28
C LYS A 136 -6.83 10.76 10.87
N LEU A 137 -6.37 11.72 10.05
CA LEU A 137 -5.64 12.89 10.52
C LEU A 137 -6.56 13.89 11.24
N PHE A 138 -7.82 14.02 10.82
CA PHE A 138 -8.78 14.98 11.40
C PHE A 138 -9.59 14.48 12.60
N VAL A 139 -9.70 13.16 12.82
CA VAL A 139 -10.48 12.59 13.95
C VAL A 139 -9.65 12.44 15.24
N GLN A 140 -8.35 12.77 15.23
CA GLN A 140 -7.46 12.62 16.41
C GLN A 140 -6.68 13.88 16.83
N LEU A 141 -7.02 15.05 16.27
CA LEU A 141 -6.71 16.38 16.81
C LEU A 141 -7.99 17.02 17.35
#